data_AF-A0AAD4PFB0-F1
#
_entry.id   AF-A0AAD4PFB0-F1
#
_cell.length_a   1.000
_cell.length_b   1.000
_cell.length_c   1.000
_cell.angle_alpha   90.00
_cell.angle_beta   90.00
_cell.angle_gamma   90.00
#
_symmetry.space_group_name_H-M   'P 1'
#
loop_
_entity.id
_entity.type
_entity.pdbx_description
1 polymer ?
#
loop_
_entity_poly.entity_id
_entity_poly.type
_entity_poly.pdbx_seq_one_letter_code
_entity_poly.pdbx_strand_id
1 'polypeptide(L)'
;MASFSQLLPTLFLLSLASLFSPSQPAALCTPQRFSGDKVYTFCNDLPALNAYIQWAYDEARSELSVAFTAPPAQPDGWISWAINPTGSGMKGSQALIAFRDAKGEMTVKTYNVSSYDALAAESEVVWYEVKESAAEFSGGVMRLFATLVLPVKGVTVVNHVWQVGSSVTLGAPEEHGFDPDNLSSKGSLDLLSGSGAVEGGGDSRTKKKYIHGILNVISWGMMFPAGVITARYLRVFPSAGPAWFYLHVSCQVTAYTVGVAGWGTGLKLGGESKGITYSSHRNIGIALFVLATIQIFALVFRPQKDDKQRLYWNIYHHVIGYSIIVLGIINVFKGLGILGHQRNWRTAYVFVIAALGGVAAFLEAITWFIVLRRKKKSSDSTS
;
A
#
# COMPACT_ATOMS: atom_id res chain seq x y z
N MET A 1 18.88 -37.32 25.76
CA MET A 1 19.42 -36.63 24.57
C MET A 1 18.26 -36.20 23.69
N ALA A 2 17.85 -34.93 23.79
CA ALA A 2 16.89 -34.37 22.85
C ALA A 2 17.57 -34.23 21.48
N SER A 3 16.87 -34.64 20.41
CA SER A 3 17.37 -34.56 19.04
C SER A 3 17.69 -33.11 18.67
N PHE A 4 18.87 -32.90 18.08
CA PHE A 4 19.35 -31.62 17.54
C PHE A 4 18.36 -30.95 16.56
N SER A 5 17.37 -31.72 16.06
CA SER A 5 16.30 -31.28 15.17
C SER A 5 15.22 -30.41 15.85
N GLN A 6 15.03 -30.52 17.17
CA GLN A 6 13.97 -29.80 17.89
C GLN A 6 14.45 -28.55 18.64
N LEU A 7 15.77 -28.34 18.76
CA LEU A 7 16.38 -27.19 19.45
C LEU A 7 16.55 -25.95 18.54
N LEU A 8 16.61 -26.12 17.22
CA LEU A 8 16.72 -25.01 16.27
C LEU A 8 15.43 -24.15 16.12
N PRO A 9 14.20 -24.70 16.02
CA PRO A 9 13.01 -23.87 15.84
C PRO A 9 12.67 -23.02 17.07
N THR A 10 13.07 -23.45 18.27
CA THR A 10 12.86 -22.72 19.53
C THR A 10 13.87 -21.59 19.74
N LEU A 11 15.14 -21.76 19.35
CA LEU A 11 16.12 -20.66 19.29
C LEU A 11 15.82 -19.63 18.19
N PHE A 12 15.14 -20.04 17.11
CA PHE A 12 14.67 -19.16 16.02
C PHE A 12 13.48 -18.28 16.45
N LEU A 13 12.62 -18.76 17.35
CA LEU A 13 11.49 -17.98 17.91
C LEU A 13 11.95 -16.92 18.94
N LEU A 14 13.00 -17.20 19.72
CA LEU A 14 13.53 -16.28 20.75
C LEU A 14 14.42 -15.16 20.17
N SER A 15 15.04 -15.38 19.01
CA SER A 15 15.80 -14.34 18.28
C SER A 15 14.93 -13.40 17.45
N LEU A 16 13.67 -13.78 17.16
CA LEU A 16 12.66 -12.90 16.56
C LEU A 16 12.17 -11.79 17.52
N ALA A 17 12.28 -12.00 18.84
CA ALA A 17 11.75 -11.08 19.85
C ALA A 17 12.73 -9.95 20.24
N SER A 18 14.00 -10.03 19.85
CA SER A 18 15.05 -9.09 20.27
C SER A 18 15.41 -8.02 19.24
N LEU A 19 14.74 -7.98 18.08
CA LEU A 19 14.96 -6.98 17.03
C LEU A 19 13.92 -5.85 17.00
N PHE A 20 13.03 -5.80 17.98
CA PHE A 20 12.13 -4.67 18.18
C PHE A 20 12.89 -3.54 18.87
N SER A 21 13.51 -2.64 18.09
CA SER A 21 13.76 -1.30 18.59
C SER A 21 12.42 -0.57 18.68
N PRO A 22 12.01 -0.03 19.84
CA PRO A 22 10.85 0.83 19.89
C PRO A 22 11.17 2.08 19.06
N SER A 23 10.45 2.27 17.96
CA SER A 23 10.34 3.59 17.33
C SER A 23 9.87 4.56 18.40
N GLN A 24 10.46 5.76 18.44
CA GLN A 24 9.95 6.82 19.31
C GLN A 24 8.45 6.95 19.06
N PRO A 25 7.61 6.87 20.11
CA PRO A 25 6.17 7.01 19.93
C PRO A 25 5.90 8.40 19.33
N ALA A 26 5.08 8.43 18.27
CA ALA A 26 4.39 9.67 17.92
C ALA A 26 3.74 10.22 19.19
N ALA A 27 3.78 11.54 19.38
CA ALA A 27 3.17 12.17 20.55
C ALA A 27 1.70 11.71 20.63
N LEU A 28 1.39 10.86 21.61
CA LEU A 28 0.05 10.31 21.80
C LEU A 28 -0.93 11.46 21.98
N CYS A 29 -2.04 11.40 21.23
CA CYS A 29 -3.16 12.30 21.40
C CYS A 29 -3.66 12.19 22.86
N THR A 30 -3.20 13.12 23.69
CA THR A 30 -3.63 13.25 25.08
C THR A 30 -4.52 14.48 25.14
N PRO A 31 -5.68 14.45 25.80
CA PRO A 31 -6.45 15.66 26.07
C PRO A 31 -5.54 16.68 26.76
N GLN A 32 -5.15 17.73 26.04
CA GLN A 32 -4.27 18.78 26.55
C GLN A 32 -5.11 20.03 26.82
N ARG A 33 -4.75 20.76 27.87
CA ARG A 33 -5.19 22.15 28.03
C ARG A 33 -4.25 23.01 27.22
N PHE A 34 -4.80 23.70 26.23
CA PHE A 34 -4.05 24.70 25.46
C PHE A 34 -4.04 26.03 26.20
N SER A 35 -3.33 27.03 25.66
CA SER A 35 -3.36 28.39 26.20
C SER A 35 -4.79 28.96 26.13
N GLY A 36 -5.53 28.86 27.24
CA GLY A 36 -6.94 29.23 27.37
C GLY A 36 -7.76 28.12 28.03
N ASP A 37 -8.87 28.47 28.68
CA ASP A 37 -9.71 27.54 29.45
C ASP A 37 -10.49 26.51 28.60
N LYS A 38 -10.17 26.38 27.30
CA LYS A 38 -10.87 25.46 26.38
C LYS A 38 -10.43 24.01 26.62
N VAL A 39 -11.40 23.17 26.94
CA VAL A 39 -11.24 21.72 27.12
C VAL A 39 -11.86 21.00 25.93
N TYR A 40 -11.07 20.15 25.28
CA TYR A 40 -11.52 19.30 24.18
C TYR A 40 -11.94 17.93 24.70
N THR A 41 -13.14 17.47 24.31
CA THR A 41 -13.72 16.20 24.77
C THR A 41 -13.06 15.00 24.10
N PHE A 42 -12.71 15.14 22.83
CA PHE A 42 -12.21 14.06 21.99
C PHE A 42 -10.83 14.37 21.40
N CYS A 43 -10.10 13.31 21.07
CA CYS A 43 -8.72 13.35 20.60
C CYS A 43 -8.49 12.16 19.66
N ASN A 44 -8.05 12.40 18.43
CA ASN A 44 -7.71 11.36 17.47
C ASN A 44 -6.36 11.61 16.82
N ASP A 45 -5.51 10.58 16.81
CA ASP A 45 -4.35 10.50 15.94
C ASP A 45 -4.82 10.24 14.49
N LEU A 46 -4.34 11.06 13.55
CA LEU A 46 -4.66 10.90 12.14
C LEU A 46 -3.64 9.97 11.47
N PRO A 47 -4.05 9.12 10.51
CA PRO A 47 -3.21 8.06 9.97
C PRO A 47 -2.05 8.52 9.08
N ALA A 48 -1.97 9.81 8.76
CA ALA A 48 -1.02 10.38 7.81
C ALA A 48 -0.56 11.77 8.26
N LEU A 49 0.64 12.16 7.81
CA LEU A 49 1.25 13.49 8.01
C LEU A 49 1.60 13.82 9.47
N ASN A 50 1.73 12.81 10.35
CA ASN A 50 2.01 12.99 11.79
C ASN A 50 1.07 14.00 12.45
N ALA A 51 -0.19 13.99 12.03
CA ALA A 51 -1.19 14.94 12.45
C ALA A 51 -2.12 14.32 13.49
N TYR A 52 -2.71 15.18 14.33
CA TYR A 52 -3.77 14.78 15.24
C TYR A 52 -4.79 15.90 15.40
N ILE A 53 -5.99 15.54 15.80
CA ILE A 53 -7.10 16.48 15.99
C ILE A 53 -7.78 16.26 17.33
N GLN A 54 -8.10 17.36 17.98
CA GLN A 54 -8.91 17.42 19.18
C GLN A 54 -10.15 18.25 18.91
N TRP A 55 -11.28 17.85 19.47
CA TRP A 55 -12.51 18.62 19.31
C TRP A 55 -13.49 18.45 20.47
N ALA A 56 -14.41 19.39 20.56
CA ALA A 56 -15.61 19.34 21.38
C ALA A 56 -16.77 19.88 20.56
N TYR A 57 -17.95 19.27 20.70
CA TYR A 57 -19.14 19.66 19.96
C TYR A 57 -20.32 19.91 20.90
N ASP A 58 -20.91 21.10 20.79
CA ASP A 58 -22.15 21.49 21.46
C ASP A 58 -23.29 21.39 20.44
N GLU A 59 -24.09 20.33 20.56
CA GLU A 59 -25.22 20.05 19.66
C GLU A 59 -26.32 21.12 19.74
N ALA A 60 -26.56 21.71 20.92
CA ALA A 60 -27.60 22.70 21.11
C ALA A 60 -27.28 24.00 20.34
N ARG A 61 -25.99 24.32 20.20
CA ARG A 61 -25.48 25.50 19.50
C ARG A 61 -24.96 25.21 18.10
N SER A 62 -24.92 23.95 17.67
CA SER A 62 -24.20 23.48 16.47
C SER A 62 -22.75 23.97 16.46
N GLU A 63 -22.11 24.05 17.63
CA GLU A 63 -20.82 24.69 17.78
C GLU A 63 -19.70 23.64 17.92
N LEU A 64 -18.77 23.65 16.97
CA LEU A 64 -17.64 22.73 16.90
C LEU A 64 -16.35 23.49 17.22
N SER A 65 -15.75 23.20 18.36
CA SER A 65 -14.41 23.67 18.69
C SER A 65 -13.38 22.62 18.31
N VAL A 66 -12.36 23.00 17.55
CA VAL A 66 -11.28 22.13 17.07
C VAL A 66 -9.90 22.67 17.46
N ALA A 67 -8.96 21.75 17.67
CA ALA A 67 -7.53 21.97 17.65
C ALA A 67 -6.88 20.93 16.73
N PHE A 68 -6.31 21.38 15.62
CA PHE A 68 -5.60 20.54 14.67
C PHE A 68 -4.10 20.80 14.78
N THR A 69 -3.30 19.75 14.91
CA THR A 69 -1.84 19.88 15.03
C THR A 69 -1.15 19.01 14.00
N ALA A 70 -0.16 19.57 13.32
CA ALA A 70 0.73 18.85 12.41
C ALA A 70 2.07 19.57 12.28
N PRO A 71 3.17 18.87 11.98
CA PRO A 71 4.37 19.50 11.47
C PRO A 71 4.13 20.01 10.03
N PRO A 72 4.44 21.28 9.70
CA PRO A 72 4.40 21.73 8.31
C PRO A 72 5.48 21.02 7.48
N ALA A 73 5.33 20.96 6.16
CA ALA A 73 6.31 20.27 5.30
C ALA A 73 7.69 20.95 5.30
N GLN A 74 7.72 22.26 5.59
CA GLN A 74 8.90 23.08 5.80
C GLN A 74 8.63 24.11 6.91
N PRO A 75 9.67 24.72 7.54
CA PRO A 75 9.48 25.67 8.64
C PRO A 75 8.56 26.87 8.33
N ASP A 76 8.60 27.37 7.09
CA ASP A 76 7.76 28.47 6.61
C ASP A 76 6.54 27.99 5.80
N GLY A 77 6.21 26.71 5.96
CA GLY A 77 5.07 26.07 5.32
C GLY A 77 3.74 26.39 5.98
N TRP A 78 2.76 25.54 5.72
CA TRP A 78 1.41 25.69 6.22
C TRP A 78 0.81 24.34 6.61
N ILE A 79 -0.19 24.37 7.48
CA ILE A 79 -1.03 23.22 7.81
C ILE A 79 -2.50 23.55 7.58
N SER A 80 -3.31 22.55 7.21
CA SER A 80 -4.72 22.74 6.91
C SER A 80 -5.57 21.65 7.52
N TRP A 81 -6.72 22.05 8.04
CA TRP A 81 -7.83 21.15 8.32
C TRP A 81 -9.09 21.69 7.64
N ALA A 82 -9.87 20.81 7.03
CA ALA A 82 -11.04 21.22 6.25
C ALA A 82 -12.20 20.24 6.41
N ILE A 83 -13.42 20.78 6.35
CA ILE A 83 -14.66 20.00 6.27
C ILE A 83 -15.12 19.97 4.81
N ASN A 84 -15.50 18.80 4.30
CA ASN A 84 -16.15 18.68 3.01
C ASN A 84 -17.65 18.38 3.17
N PRO A 85 -18.54 19.37 2.98
CA PRO A 85 -19.98 19.15 3.10
C PRO A 85 -20.61 18.44 1.89
N THR A 86 -19.88 18.27 0.79
CA THR A 86 -20.42 17.77 -0.49
C THR A 86 -19.81 16.43 -0.94
N GLY A 87 -18.77 15.95 -0.25
CA GLY A 87 -18.04 14.74 -0.61
C GLY A 87 -17.03 14.33 0.46
N SER A 88 -16.10 13.45 0.10
CA SER A 88 -15.07 12.91 1.01
C SER A 88 -13.64 13.20 0.59
N GLY A 89 -13.42 13.99 -0.46
CA GLY A 89 -12.10 14.34 -1.00
C GLY A 89 -11.77 15.82 -0.87
N MET A 90 -10.66 16.27 -1.47
CA MET A 90 -10.23 17.67 -1.39
C MET A 90 -11.22 18.63 -2.07
N LYS A 91 -11.67 18.32 -3.29
CA LYS A 91 -12.62 19.15 -4.03
C LYS A 91 -13.96 19.25 -3.28
N GLY A 92 -14.43 20.48 -3.07
CA GLY A 92 -15.61 20.82 -2.28
C GLY A 92 -15.33 21.14 -0.81
N SER A 93 -14.08 21.00 -0.35
CA SER A 93 -13.72 21.24 1.05
C SER A 93 -13.68 22.72 1.39
N GLN A 94 -14.00 23.03 2.64
CA GLN A 94 -13.97 24.35 3.24
C GLN A 94 -12.88 24.35 4.30
N ALA A 95 -11.74 24.93 3.95
CA ALA A 95 -10.48 24.78 4.67
C ALA A 95 -10.19 25.95 5.61
N LEU A 96 -9.66 25.61 6.77
CA LEU A 96 -8.91 26.52 7.63
C LEU A 96 -7.43 26.20 7.43
N ILE A 97 -6.65 27.19 7.04
CA ILE A 97 -5.22 27.04 6.78
C ILE A 97 -4.45 27.94 7.73
N ALA A 98 -3.54 27.35 8.50
CA ALA A 98 -2.65 28.04 9.42
C ALA A 98 -1.25 28.18 8.81
N PHE A 99 -0.72 29.40 8.87
CA PHE A 99 0.61 29.74 8.34
C PHE A 99 1.13 31.04 8.96
N ARG A 100 2.39 31.41 8.66
CA ARG A 100 2.97 32.70 9.05
C ARG A 100 2.69 33.76 7.99
N ASP A 101 2.12 34.88 8.39
CA ASP A 101 1.87 36.00 7.49
C ASP A 101 3.16 36.75 7.11
N ALA A 102 3.04 37.78 6.27
CA ALA A 102 4.18 38.58 5.82
C ALA A 102 4.89 39.36 6.96
N LYS A 103 4.26 39.49 8.13
CA LYS A 103 4.84 40.10 9.33
C LYS A 103 5.51 39.05 10.23
N GLY A 104 5.39 37.76 9.89
CA GLY A 104 5.90 36.64 10.67
C GLY A 104 4.96 36.18 11.79
N GLU A 105 3.74 36.71 11.85
CA GLU A 105 2.75 36.34 12.85
C GLU A 105 1.94 35.12 12.38
N MET A 106 1.60 34.22 13.31
CA MET A 106 0.74 33.07 12.98
C MET A 106 -0.68 33.54 12.73
N THR A 107 -1.25 33.13 11.60
CA THR A 107 -2.63 33.45 11.23
C THR A 107 -3.36 32.18 10.78
N VAL A 108 -4.70 32.22 10.86
CA VAL A 108 -5.59 31.23 10.24
C VAL A 108 -6.44 31.96 9.20
N LYS A 109 -6.62 31.37 8.03
CA LYS A 109 -7.48 31.91 6.96
C LYS A 109 -8.40 30.85 6.38
N THR A 110 -9.53 31.29 5.84
CA THR A 110 -10.55 30.42 5.24
C THR A 110 -10.38 30.28 3.72
N TYR A 111 -10.60 29.08 3.18
CA TYR A 111 -10.53 28.82 1.74
C TYR A 111 -11.63 27.87 1.27
N ASN A 112 -12.33 28.25 0.20
CA ASN A 112 -13.26 27.38 -0.51
C ASN A 112 -12.54 26.63 -1.63
N VAL A 113 -12.24 25.35 -1.39
CA VAL A 113 -11.49 24.49 -2.33
C VAL A 113 -12.46 23.84 -3.31
N SER A 114 -12.96 24.64 -4.26
CA SER A 114 -13.99 24.19 -5.22
C SER A 114 -13.42 23.43 -6.44
N SER A 115 -12.12 23.55 -6.72
CA SER A 115 -11.40 22.88 -7.81
C SER A 115 -9.99 22.43 -7.38
N TYR A 116 -9.17 21.99 -8.33
CA TYR A 116 -7.75 21.67 -8.13
C TYR A 116 -6.84 22.83 -8.55
N ASP A 117 -7.40 24.01 -8.86
CA ASP A 117 -6.63 25.17 -9.25
C ASP A 117 -5.94 25.79 -8.03
N ALA A 118 -4.92 26.61 -8.28
CA ALA A 118 -4.21 27.31 -7.21
C ALA A 118 -5.18 28.17 -6.39
N LEU A 119 -4.99 28.15 -5.07
CA LEU A 119 -5.78 29.00 -4.17
C LEU A 119 -5.39 30.46 -4.38
N ALA A 120 -6.41 31.31 -4.45
CA ALA A 120 -6.24 32.76 -4.52
C ALA A 120 -6.18 33.36 -3.10
N ALA A 121 -6.71 34.57 -2.93
CA ALA A 121 -6.91 35.17 -1.63
C ALA A 121 -7.92 34.38 -0.77
N GLU A 122 -7.98 34.73 0.51
CA GLU A 122 -8.92 34.22 1.49
C GLU A 122 -10.38 34.27 0.99
N SER A 123 -11.13 33.24 1.32
CA SER A 123 -12.55 33.15 0.99
C SER A 123 -13.38 33.80 2.09
N GLU A 124 -14.04 34.92 1.77
CA GLU A 124 -14.95 35.64 2.67
C GLU A 124 -16.15 34.79 3.12
N VAL A 125 -16.58 33.83 2.28
CA VAL A 125 -17.71 32.94 2.56
C VAL A 125 -17.26 31.49 2.44
N VAL A 126 -17.43 30.75 3.53
CA VAL A 126 -17.29 29.29 3.61
C VAL A 126 -18.58 28.69 4.20
N TRP A 127 -18.72 27.37 4.14
CA TRP A 127 -19.96 26.67 4.52
C TRP A 127 -20.34 26.84 6.01
N TYR A 128 -19.38 27.08 6.90
CA TYR A 128 -19.60 27.31 8.33
C TYR A 128 -19.26 28.75 8.72
N GLU A 129 -19.80 29.22 9.85
CA GLU A 129 -19.35 30.47 10.45
C GLU A 129 -18.11 30.21 11.31
N VAL A 130 -17.09 31.06 11.23
CA VAL A 130 -15.92 31.02 12.11
C VAL A 130 -16.09 32.06 13.21
N LYS A 131 -16.36 31.63 14.44
CA LYS A 131 -16.47 32.54 15.59
C LYS A 131 -15.10 33.01 16.06
N GLU A 132 -14.18 32.07 16.15
CA GLU A 132 -12.82 32.30 16.64
C GLU A 132 -11.87 31.41 15.86
N SER A 133 -10.68 31.93 15.54
CA SER A 133 -9.58 31.12 15.05
C SER A 133 -8.24 31.72 15.47
N ALA A 134 -7.27 30.85 15.71
CA ALA A 134 -5.91 31.24 16.08
C ALA A 134 -4.94 30.14 15.68
N ALA A 135 -3.67 30.49 15.53
CA ALA A 135 -2.61 29.51 15.32
C ALA A 135 -1.38 29.82 16.14
N GLU A 136 -0.61 28.79 16.46
CA GLU A 136 0.69 28.91 17.10
C GLU A 136 1.70 27.98 16.42
N PHE A 137 2.97 28.32 16.54
CA PHE A 137 4.07 27.47 16.09
C PHE A 137 5.11 27.34 17.20
N SER A 138 5.27 26.14 17.72
CA SER A 138 6.21 25.85 18.80
C SER A 138 6.70 24.41 18.71
N GLY A 139 7.98 24.18 19.02
CA GLY A 139 8.56 22.82 18.99
C GLY A 139 8.53 22.15 17.61
N GLY A 140 8.53 22.92 16.52
CA GLY A 140 8.52 22.39 15.15
C GLY A 140 7.15 21.94 14.65
N VAL A 141 6.07 22.16 15.41
CA VAL A 141 4.70 21.85 15.00
C VAL A 141 3.84 23.10 14.97
N MET A 142 2.93 23.17 14.02
CA MET A 142 1.87 24.19 13.99
C MET A 142 0.62 23.64 14.66
N ARG A 143 -0.08 24.49 15.40
CA ARG A 143 -1.42 24.18 15.93
C ARG A 143 -2.41 25.22 15.44
N LEU A 144 -3.54 24.75 14.96
CA LEU A 144 -4.67 25.53 14.46
C LEU A 144 -5.84 25.33 15.41
N PHE A 145 -6.35 26.41 15.98
CA PHE A 145 -7.53 26.43 16.81
C PHE A 145 -8.68 27.11 16.07
N ALA A 146 -9.88 26.57 16.16
CA ALA A 146 -11.07 27.24 15.66
C ALA A 146 -12.33 26.85 16.43
N THR A 147 -13.28 27.77 16.51
CA THR A 147 -14.66 27.51 16.95
C THR A 147 -15.60 27.86 15.81
N LEU A 148 -16.32 26.86 15.32
CA LEU A 148 -17.15 26.91 14.13
C LEU A 148 -18.62 26.74 14.49
N VAL A 149 -19.52 27.43 13.79
CA VAL A 149 -20.96 27.14 13.83
C VAL A 149 -21.35 26.42 12.54
N LEU A 150 -21.80 25.17 12.67
CA LEU A 150 -22.26 24.39 11.55
C LEU A 150 -23.66 24.86 11.12
N PRO A 151 -23.91 25.09 9.81
CA PRO A 151 -25.17 25.67 9.33
C PRO A 151 -26.36 24.71 9.45
N VAL A 152 -26.10 23.40 9.53
CA VAL A 152 -27.12 22.36 9.62
C VAL A 152 -27.18 21.83 11.04
N LYS A 153 -28.34 21.96 11.68
CA LYS A 153 -28.58 21.40 13.01
C LYS A 153 -28.64 19.86 12.96
N GLY A 154 -28.15 19.21 14.01
CA GLY A 154 -28.15 17.74 14.12
C GLY A 154 -27.11 17.03 13.24
N VAL A 155 -26.14 17.75 12.67
CA VAL A 155 -24.98 17.10 12.05
C VAL A 155 -24.11 16.50 13.13
N THR A 156 -23.96 15.18 13.09
CA THR A 156 -23.13 14.43 14.04
C THR A 156 -21.91 13.80 13.39
N VAL A 157 -21.86 13.71 12.06
CA VAL A 157 -20.71 13.18 11.31
C VAL A 157 -20.35 14.15 10.18
N VAL A 158 -19.07 14.49 10.08
CA VAL A 158 -18.53 15.33 8.99
C VAL A 158 -17.42 14.60 8.25
N ASN A 159 -17.33 14.79 6.93
CA ASN A 159 -16.13 14.40 6.20
C ASN A 159 -15.08 15.48 6.35
N HIS A 160 -13.86 15.08 6.65
CA HIS A 160 -12.74 16.00 6.77
C HIS A 160 -11.56 15.59 5.89
N VAL A 161 -10.72 16.57 5.58
CA VAL A 161 -9.42 16.37 4.95
C VAL A 161 -8.40 17.21 5.70
N TRP A 162 -7.14 16.78 5.68
CA TRP A 162 -6.04 17.52 6.28
C TRP A 162 -4.84 17.53 5.35
N GLN A 163 -4.02 18.57 5.45
CA GLN A 163 -2.84 18.73 4.61
C GLN A 163 -1.73 19.51 5.31
N VAL A 164 -0.52 19.32 4.78
CA VAL A 164 0.66 20.12 5.10
C VAL A 164 1.33 20.54 3.79
N GLY A 165 1.83 21.76 3.73
CA GLY A 165 2.53 22.29 2.56
C GLY A 165 3.80 23.03 2.93
N SER A 166 4.64 23.29 1.92
CA SER A 166 6.01 23.78 2.08
C SER A 166 6.12 25.30 2.14
N SER A 167 5.18 26.04 1.57
CA SER A 167 5.37 27.44 1.25
C SER A 167 4.05 28.19 1.11
N VAL A 168 4.09 29.48 1.43
CA VAL A 168 3.01 30.44 1.21
C VAL A 168 3.57 31.59 0.38
N THR A 169 2.92 31.90 -0.74
CA THR A 169 3.34 32.94 -1.67
C THR A 169 2.26 34.00 -1.76
N LEU A 170 2.61 35.27 -1.52
CA LEU A 170 1.69 36.41 -1.52
C LEU A 170 0.45 36.22 -0.60
N GLY A 171 0.63 35.51 0.51
CA GLY A 171 -0.45 35.23 1.47
C GLY A 171 -1.43 34.13 1.03
N ALA A 172 -1.10 33.39 -0.04
CA ALA A 172 -1.83 32.22 -0.51
C ALA A 172 -0.97 30.94 -0.33
N PRO A 173 -1.53 29.84 0.21
CA PRO A 173 -0.81 28.59 0.35
C PRO A 173 -0.49 27.99 -1.03
N GLU A 174 0.76 27.57 -1.23
CA GLU A 174 1.12 26.80 -2.43
C GLU A 174 0.59 25.37 -2.35
N GLU A 175 0.57 24.66 -3.48
CA GLU A 175 0.11 23.28 -3.54
C GLU A 175 0.86 22.37 -2.55
N HIS A 176 0.11 21.47 -1.91
CA HIS A 176 0.71 20.46 -1.04
C HIS A 176 1.38 19.36 -1.89
N GLY A 177 2.25 18.57 -1.26
CA GLY A 177 2.87 17.41 -1.92
C GLY A 177 1.85 16.36 -2.35
N PHE A 178 2.22 15.50 -3.31
CA PHE A 178 1.37 14.42 -3.83
C PHE A 178 1.80 13.04 -3.33
N ASP A 179 2.49 12.98 -2.20
CA ASP A 179 2.91 11.71 -1.60
C ASP A 179 1.69 10.89 -1.14
N PRO A 180 1.84 9.56 -0.96
CA PRO A 180 0.73 8.70 -0.54
C PRO A 180 0.03 9.17 0.74
N ASP A 181 0.79 9.72 1.68
CA ASP A 181 0.25 10.28 2.93
C ASP A 181 -0.64 11.50 2.63
N ASN A 182 -0.22 12.42 1.77
CA ASN A 182 -1.06 13.54 1.35
C ASN A 182 -2.33 13.05 0.65
N LEU A 183 -2.20 12.14 -0.32
CA LEU A 183 -3.35 11.64 -1.11
C LEU A 183 -4.35 10.81 -0.29
N SER A 184 -3.94 10.33 0.89
CA SER A 184 -4.78 9.55 1.82
C SER A 184 -5.25 10.34 3.04
N SER A 185 -4.87 11.62 3.17
CA SER A 185 -5.22 12.47 4.32
C SER A 185 -6.67 12.97 4.29
N LYS A 186 -7.59 12.03 4.50
CA LYS A 186 -9.03 12.22 4.50
C LYS A 186 -9.72 11.19 5.39
N GLY A 187 -10.90 11.52 5.90
CA GLY A 187 -11.67 10.64 6.78
C GLY A 187 -13.03 11.22 7.16
N SER A 188 -13.72 10.54 8.08
CA SER A 188 -14.95 11.01 8.68
C SER A 188 -14.78 11.18 10.19
N LEU A 189 -15.36 12.24 10.73
CA LEU A 189 -15.29 12.60 12.14
C LEU A 189 -16.69 12.57 12.74
N ASP A 190 -16.94 11.63 13.64
CA ASP A 190 -18.14 11.63 14.47
C ASP A 190 -17.93 12.59 15.65
N LEU A 191 -18.71 13.66 15.64
CA LEU A 191 -18.60 14.78 16.57
C LEU A 191 -19.04 14.42 17.99
N LEU A 192 -19.87 13.38 18.17
CA LEU A 192 -20.47 13.01 19.46
C LEU A 192 -19.84 11.77 20.10
N SER A 193 -19.39 10.80 19.29
CA SER A 193 -18.85 9.55 19.84
C SER A 193 -17.33 9.55 20.01
N GLY A 194 -16.64 10.59 19.52
CA GLY A 194 -15.18 10.58 19.50
C GLY A 194 -14.59 9.65 18.44
N SER A 195 -15.43 8.87 17.76
CA SER A 195 -14.98 7.91 16.77
C SER A 195 -14.54 8.66 15.53
N GLY A 196 -13.23 8.81 15.38
CA GLY A 196 -12.63 9.03 14.09
C GLY A 196 -12.73 7.73 13.35
N ALA A 197 -13.82 7.54 12.60
CA ALA A 197 -13.75 6.64 11.49
C ALA A 197 -12.80 7.30 10.48
N VAL A 198 -11.49 7.03 10.62
CA VAL A 198 -10.73 6.69 9.42
C VAL A 198 -11.66 5.71 8.72
N GLU A 199 -12.11 6.01 7.50
CA GLU A 199 -12.83 5.03 6.71
C GLU A 199 -11.87 3.85 6.49
N GLY A 200 -11.77 2.98 7.50
CA GLY A 200 -11.27 1.61 7.47
C GLY A 200 -12.29 0.71 6.79
N GLY A 201 -13.44 1.26 6.38
CA GLY A 201 -14.07 0.88 5.13
C GLY A 201 -13.23 1.43 3.98
N GLY A 202 -12.08 0.81 3.70
CA GLY A 202 -11.25 1.23 2.59
C GLY A 202 -12.13 1.45 1.37
N ASP A 203 -12.05 2.66 0.80
CA ASP A 203 -12.61 3.03 -0.51
C ASP A 203 -12.70 1.75 -1.34
N SER A 204 -13.88 1.42 -1.89
CA SER A 204 -14.05 0.18 -2.67
C SER A 204 -12.88 -0.06 -3.62
N ARG A 205 -12.26 1.02 -4.11
CA ARG A 205 -11.02 1.07 -4.88
C ARG A 205 -9.77 0.62 -4.10
N THR A 206 -9.51 1.10 -2.89
CA THR A 206 -8.41 0.63 -2.02
C THR A 206 -8.55 -0.85 -1.71
N LYS A 207 -9.76 -1.32 -1.35
CA LYS A 207 -10.01 -2.76 -1.18
C LYS A 207 -9.73 -3.55 -2.47
N LYS A 208 -10.20 -3.05 -3.62
CA LYS A 208 -9.89 -3.65 -4.94
C LYS A 208 -8.39 -3.65 -5.24
N LYS A 209 -7.65 -2.60 -4.88
CA LYS A 209 -6.18 -2.51 -5.03
C LYS A 209 -5.47 -3.58 -4.20
N TYR A 210 -5.87 -3.79 -2.95
CA TYR A 210 -5.33 -4.87 -2.11
C TYR A 210 -5.68 -6.26 -2.66
N ILE A 211 -6.93 -6.48 -3.06
CA ILE A 211 -7.36 -7.75 -3.68
C ILE A 211 -6.53 -8.03 -4.94
N HIS A 212 -6.38 -7.04 -5.83
CA HIS A 212 -5.53 -7.13 -7.01
C HIS A 212 -4.09 -7.51 -6.62
N GLY A 213 -3.50 -6.80 -5.66
CA GLY A 213 -2.14 -7.09 -5.18
C GLY A 213 -1.98 -8.53 -4.67
N ILE A 214 -2.87 -8.98 -3.79
CA ILE A 214 -2.83 -10.32 -3.19
C ILE A 214 -2.97 -11.41 -4.26
N LEU A 215 -3.96 -11.29 -5.15
CA LEU A 215 -4.16 -12.26 -6.24
C LEU A 215 -2.90 -12.40 -7.11
N ASN A 216 -2.28 -11.28 -7.45
CA ASN A 216 -1.10 -11.27 -8.33
C ASN A 216 0.18 -11.73 -7.62
N VAL A 217 0.36 -11.44 -6.33
CA VAL A 217 1.48 -11.99 -5.53
C VAL A 217 1.35 -13.51 -5.42
N ILE A 218 0.16 -14.03 -5.14
CA ILE A 218 -0.10 -15.48 -5.06
C ILE A 218 0.13 -16.15 -6.40
N SER A 219 -0.48 -15.65 -7.46
CA SER A 219 -0.35 -16.23 -8.80
C SER A 219 1.07 -16.06 -9.35
N TRP A 220 1.43 -14.85 -9.79
CA TRP A 220 2.67 -14.55 -10.53
C TRP A 220 3.91 -14.60 -9.65
N GLY A 221 3.77 -14.18 -8.40
CA GLY A 221 4.89 -14.05 -7.47
C GLY A 221 5.28 -15.33 -6.75
N MET A 222 4.38 -16.32 -6.63
CA MET A 222 4.61 -17.54 -5.84
C MET A 222 4.30 -18.83 -6.61
N MET A 223 3.08 -19.00 -7.11
CA MET A 223 2.65 -20.26 -7.70
C MET A 223 3.38 -20.57 -9.02
N PHE A 224 3.50 -19.61 -9.94
CA PHE A 224 4.27 -19.82 -11.20
C PHE A 224 5.72 -20.28 -10.92
N PRO A 225 6.51 -19.59 -10.08
CA PRO A 225 7.83 -20.05 -9.65
C PRO A 225 7.82 -21.44 -8.99
N ALA A 226 6.90 -21.68 -8.05
CA ALA A 226 6.79 -22.95 -7.34
C ALA A 226 6.52 -24.13 -8.28
N GLY A 227 5.65 -23.94 -9.28
CA GLY A 227 5.37 -24.95 -10.30
C GLY A 227 6.58 -25.25 -11.18
N VAL A 228 7.42 -24.24 -11.49
CA VAL A 228 8.66 -24.45 -12.26
C VAL A 228 9.72 -25.17 -11.42
N ILE A 229 9.90 -24.80 -10.15
CA ILE A 229 10.76 -25.50 -9.19
C ILE A 229 10.34 -26.97 -9.07
N THR A 230 9.04 -27.22 -8.90
CA THR A 230 8.44 -28.56 -8.87
C THR A 230 8.83 -29.39 -10.10
N ALA A 231 8.61 -28.87 -11.31
CA ALA A 231 8.96 -29.59 -12.54
C ALA A 231 10.46 -29.86 -12.68
N ARG A 232 11.30 -28.89 -12.32
CA ARG A 232 12.76 -28.98 -12.47
C ARG A 232 13.37 -30.05 -11.56
N TYR A 233 12.96 -30.09 -10.30
CA TYR A 233 13.61 -30.91 -9.29
C TYR A 233 12.93 -32.25 -9.04
N LEU A 234 11.59 -32.33 -9.05
CA LEU A 234 10.92 -33.60 -8.79
C LEU A 234 11.07 -34.61 -9.94
N ARG A 235 11.28 -34.16 -11.19
CA ARG A 235 11.50 -35.05 -12.34
C ARG A 235 12.74 -35.95 -12.22
N VAL A 236 13.67 -35.61 -11.33
CA VAL A 236 14.94 -36.34 -11.15
C VAL A 236 14.76 -37.59 -10.27
N PHE A 237 13.71 -37.61 -9.46
CA PHE A 237 13.39 -38.70 -8.54
C PHE A 237 12.53 -39.75 -9.24
N PRO A 238 13.03 -40.98 -9.44
CA PRO A 238 12.27 -42.04 -10.12
C PRO A 238 11.00 -42.41 -9.35
N SER A 239 11.04 -42.32 -8.01
CA SER A 239 9.90 -42.54 -7.12
C SER A 239 8.75 -41.53 -7.34
N ALA A 240 9.04 -40.36 -7.91
CA ALA A 240 8.00 -39.37 -8.21
C ALA A 240 7.20 -39.71 -9.48
N GLY A 241 7.66 -40.66 -10.32
CA GLY A 241 6.91 -41.11 -11.50
C GLY A 241 6.35 -39.96 -12.35
N PRO A 242 5.07 -39.99 -12.75
CA PRO A 242 4.44 -38.88 -13.47
C PRO A 242 3.96 -37.73 -12.56
N ALA A 243 4.10 -37.84 -11.23
CA ALA A 243 3.54 -36.88 -10.28
C ALA A 243 4.13 -35.48 -10.45
N TRP A 244 5.42 -35.34 -10.79
CA TRP A 244 6.02 -34.02 -11.06
C TRP A 244 5.29 -33.27 -12.19
N PHE A 245 4.81 -34.01 -13.20
CA PHE A 245 4.14 -33.44 -14.37
C PHE A 245 2.75 -32.95 -13.97
N TYR A 246 1.98 -33.77 -13.26
CA TYR A 246 0.66 -33.37 -12.77
C TYR A 246 0.74 -32.23 -11.75
N LEU A 247 1.67 -32.27 -10.80
CA LEU A 247 1.88 -31.19 -9.84
C LEU A 247 2.26 -29.88 -10.53
N HIS A 248 3.15 -29.93 -11.52
CA HIS A 248 3.48 -28.78 -12.34
C HIS A 248 2.24 -28.23 -13.05
N VAL A 249 1.55 -29.05 -13.83
CA VAL A 249 0.38 -28.62 -14.62
C VAL A 249 -0.71 -28.05 -13.71
N SER A 250 -1.06 -28.73 -12.61
CA SER A 250 -2.05 -28.25 -11.65
C SER A 250 -1.66 -26.90 -11.08
N CYS A 251 -0.40 -26.74 -10.65
CA CYS A 251 0.09 -25.48 -10.13
C CYS A 251 0.01 -24.35 -11.17
N GLN A 252 0.42 -24.61 -12.42
CA GLN A 252 0.39 -23.61 -13.49
C GLN A 252 -1.03 -23.22 -13.90
N VAL A 253 -1.95 -24.18 -14.02
CA VAL A 253 -3.35 -23.92 -14.39
C VAL A 253 -4.04 -23.12 -13.28
N THR A 254 -3.87 -23.50 -12.01
CA THR A 254 -4.44 -22.73 -10.90
C THR A 254 -3.82 -21.33 -10.82
N ALA A 255 -2.50 -21.21 -10.98
CA ALA A 255 -1.83 -19.91 -11.00
C ALA A 255 -2.39 -19.02 -12.11
N TYR A 256 -2.55 -19.54 -13.33
CA TYR A 256 -3.11 -18.80 -14.45
C TYR A 256 -4.54 -18.35 -14.18
N THR A 257 -5.41 -19.21 -13.66
CA THR A 257 -6.81 -18.86 -13.31
C THR A 257 -6.87 -17.71 -12.29
N VAL A 258 -6.08 -17.79 -11.21
CA VAL A 258 -5.99 -16.71 -10.21
C VAL A 258 -5.39 -15.44 -10.84
N GLY A 259 -4.41 -15.60 -11.74
CA GLY A 259 -3.76 -14.52 -12.47
C GLY A 259 -4.70 -13.78 -13.42
N VAL A 260 -5.62 -14.48 -14.09
CA VAL A 260 -6.68 -13.90 -14.93
C VAL A 260 -7.59 -12.99 -14.08
N ALA A 261 -8.03 -13.46 -12.91
CA ALA A 261 -8.82 -12.65 -11.98
C ALA A 261 -8.02 -11.43 -11.47
N GLY A 262 -6.75 -11.63 -11.12
CA GLY A 262 -5.83 -10.56 -10.74
C GLY A 262 -5.66 -9.52 -11.86
N TRP A 263 -5.50 -9.95 -13.12
CA TRP A 263 -5.38 -9.06 -14.27
C TRP A 263 -6.68 -8.29 -14.54
N GLY A 264 -7.83 -8.96 -14.50
CA GLY A 264 -9.15 -8.35 -14.71
C GLY A 264 -9.48 -7.27 -13.66
N THR A 265 -9.14 -7.52 -12.38
CA THR A 265 -9.28 -6.48 -11.34
C THR A 265 -8.35 -5.28 -11.60
N GLY A 266 -7.17 -5.49 -12.16
CA GLY A 266 -6.24 -4.43 -12.56
C GLY A 266 -6.77 -3.56 -13.70
N LEU A 267 -7.40 -4.16 -14.72
CA LEU A 267 -8.07 -3.42 -15.79
C LEU A 267 -9.22 -2.56 -15.26
N LYS A 268 -10.05 -3.13 -14.38
CA LYS A 268 -11.15 -2.39 -13.74
C LYS A 268 -10.64 -1.20 -12.93
N LEU A 269 -9.59 -1.40 -12.13
CA LEU A 269 -8.92 -0.32 -11.40
C LEU A 269 -8.39 0.77 -12.33
N GLY A 270 -7.81 0.40 -13.48
CA GLY A 270 -7.35 1.35 -14.49
C GLY A 270 -8.49 2.21 -15.06
N GLY A 271 -9.64 1.61 -15.37
CA GLY A 271 -10.83 2.32 -15.86
C GLY A 271 -11.47 3.24 -14.81
N GLU A 272 -11.43 2.85 -13.54
CA GLU A 272 -11.89 3.66 -12.39
C GLU A 272 -10.90 4.78 -12.01
N SER A 273 -9.70 4.84 -12.63
CA SER A 273 -8.60 5.75 -12.30
C SER A 273 -8.31 6.78 -13.41
N LYS A 274 -9.33 7.52 -13.87
CA LYS A 274 -9.13 8.55 -14.91
C LYS A 274 -8.09 9.60 -14.47
N GLY A 275 -7.10 9.87 -15.31
CA GLY A 275 -6.02 10.84 -15.05
C GLY A 275 -4.73 10.27 -14.43
N ILE A 276 -4.75 9.05 -13.87
CA ILE A 276 -3.55 8.41 -13.28
C ILE A 276 -3.29 7.10 -14.00
N THR A 277 -2.14 6.98 -14.69
CA THR A 277 -1.77 5.74 -15.37
C THR A 277 -0.37 5.28 -14.97
N TYR A 278 -0.27 4.06 -14.45
CA TYR A 278 1.01 3.39 -14.19
C TYR A 278 1.43 2.58 -15.41
N SER A 279 1.89 3.29 -16.45
CA SER A 279 2.16 2.74 -17.78
C SER A 279 3.10 1.52 -17.74
N SER A 280 4.19 1.58 -16.97
CA SER A 280 5.16 0.47 -16.88
C SER A 280 4.56 -0.80 -16.26
N HIS A 281 3.88 -0.70 -15.10
CA HIS A 281 3.24 -1.84 -14.45
C HIS A 281 2.13 -2.45 -15.32
N ARG A 282 1.32 -1.59 -15.95
CA ARG A 282 0.25 -2.01 -16.85
C ARG A 282 0.79 -2.77 -18.07
N ASN A 283 1.80 -2.22 -18.74
CA ASN A 283 2.36 -2.82 -19.95
C ASN A 283 3.02 -4.18 -19.66
N ILE A 284 3.77 -4.29 -18.55
CA ILE A 284 4.33 -5.57 -18.12
C ILE A 284 3.21 -6.56 -17.75
N GLY A 285 2.17 -6.11 -17.05
CA GLY A 285 1.02 -6.95 -16.71
C GLY A 285 0.27 -7.49 -17.94
N ILE A 286 0.10 -6.69 -18.99
CA ILE A 286 -0.49 -7.14 -20.26
C ILE A 286 0.43 -8.14 -20.96
N ALA A 287 1.73 -7.87 -21.03
CA ALA A 287 2.70 -8.79 -21.61
C ALA A 287 2.72 -10.14 -20.87
N LEU A 288 2.70 -10.12 -19.53
CA LEU A 288 2.60 -11.31 -18.69
C LEU A 288 1.36 -12.15 -19.02
N PHE A 289 0.20 -11.50 -19.11
CA PHE A 289 -1.05 -12.18 -19.45
C PHE A 289 -0.96 -12.85 -20.81
N VAL A 290 -0.50 -12.13 -21.85
CA VAL A 290 -0.32 -12.68 -23.20
C VAL A 290 0.64 -13.87 -23.22
N LEU A 291 1.82 -13.73 -22.60
CA LEU A 291 2.81 -14.79 -22.54
C LEU A 291 2.29 -16.02 -21.79
N ALA A 292 1.58 -15.83 -20.69
CA ALA A 292 1.00 -16.93 -19.92
C ALA A 292 -0.12 -17.65 -20.68
N THR A 293 -0.98 -16.92 -21.38
CA THR A 293 -2.00 -17.51 -22.26
C THR A 293 -1.36 -18.38 -23.33
N ILE A 294 -0.31 -17.86 -23.98
CA ILE A 294 0.49 -18.61 -24.94
C ILE A 294 1.05 -19.87 -24.26
N GLN A 295 1.66 -19.74 -23.08
CA GLN A 295 2.26 -20.85 -22.33
C GLN A 295 1.25 -21.96 -21.96
N ILE A 296 -0.01 -21.62 -21.67
CA ILE A 296 -1.06 -22.62 -21.39
C ILE A 296 -1.37 -23.47 -22.64
N PHE A 297 -1.35 -22.88 -23.83
CA PHE A 297 -1.50 -23.62 -25.09
C PHE A 297 -0.36 -24.62 -25.34
N ALA A 298 0.78 -24.50 -24.64
CA ALA A 298 1.84 -25.52 -24.69
C ALA A 298 1.32 -26.91 -24.31
N LEU A 299 0.30 -27.01 -23.45
CA LEU A 299 -0.31 -28.30 -23.10
C LEU A 299 -1.06 -28.92 -24.29
N VAL A 300 -1.80 -28.10 -25.04
CA VAL A 300 -2.62 -28.52 -26.18
C VAL A 300 -1.73 -28.94 -27.36
N PHE A 301 -0.71 -28.13 -27.66
CA PHE A 301 0.19 -28.36 -28.79
C PHE A 301 1.42 -29.18 -28.43
N ARG A 302 1.35 -30.00 -27.37
CA ARG A 302 2.48 -30.80 -26.88
C ARG A 302 2.79 -31.95 -27.86
N PRO A 303 3.93 -31.94 -28.59
CA PRO A 303 4.27 -33.00 -29.55
C PRO A 303 4.67 -34.30 -28.85
N GLN A 304 4.65 -35.42 -29.59
CA GLN A 304 5.16 -36.71 -29.10
C GLN A 304 6.67 -36.62 -28.85
N LYS A 305 7.20 -37.54 -28.03
CA LYS A 305 8.59 -37.45 -27.55
C LYS A 305 9.62 -37.56 -28.69
N ASP A 306 9.27 -38.28 -29.75
CA ASP A 306 10.19 -38.60 -30.85
C ASP A 306 10.08 -37.62 -32.04
N ASP A 307 9.14 -36.66 -31.96
CA ASP A 307 8.94 -35.64 -32.99
C ASP A 307 10.04 -34.57 -32.97
N LYS A 308 10.54 -34.14 -34.13
CA LYS A 308 11.49 -33.01 -34.22
C LYS A 308 10.92 -31.72 -33.64
N GLN A 309 9.60 -31.53 -33.73
CA GLN A 309 8.84 -30.42 -33.17
C GLN A 309 8.94 -30.36 -31.64
N ARG A 310 9.22 -31.49 -30.97
CA ARG A 310 9.42 -31.56 -29.52
C ARG A 310 10.56 -30.66 -29.04
N LEU A 311 11.63 -30.54 -29.83
CA LEU A 311 12.77 -29.68 -29.52
C LEU A 311 12.35 -28.21 -29.51
N TYR A 312 11.71 -27.74 -30.57
CA TYR A 312 11.21 -26.37 -30.67
C TYR A 312 10.19 -26.05 -29.58
N TRP A 313 9.26 -26.97 -29.32
CA TRP A 313 8.30 -26.86 -28.22
C TRP A 313 9.01 -26.72 -26.86
N ASN A 314 10.06 -27.50 -26.59
CA ASN A 314 10.81 -27.37 -25.33
C ASN A 314 11.50 -26.00 -25.21
N ILE A 315 12.11 -25.49 -26.30
CA ILE A 315 12.77 -24.17 -26.29
C ILE A 315 11.74 -23.08 -26.00
N TYR A 316 10.66 -23.06 -26.77
CA TYR A 316 9.53 -22.15 -26.59
C TYR A 316 8.98 -22.20 -25.16
N HIS A 317 8.68 -23.40 -24.65
CA HIS A 317 8.08 -23.59 -23.33
C HIS A 317 9.00 -23.13 -22.20
N HIS A 318 10.31 -23.35 -22.33
CA HIS A 318 11.28 -22.90 -21.33
C HIS A 318 11.50 -21.38 -21.39
N VAL A 319 11.72 -20.83 -22.58
CA VAL A 319 11.99 -19.39 -22.75
C VAL A 319 10.81 -18.55 -22.26
N ILE A 320 9.59 -18.89 -22.67
CA ILE A 320 8.39 -18.20 -22.21
C ILE A 320 8.16 -18.43 -20.71
N GLY A 321 8.32 -19.66 -20.23
CA GLY A 321 8.16 -19.98 -18.81
C GLY A 321 9.06 -19.18 -17.87
N TYR A 322 10.35 -19.06 -18.20
CA TYR A 322 11.28 -18.23 -17.41
C TYR A 322 11.00 -16.73 -17.56
N SER A 323 10.58 -16.29 -18.74
CA SER A 323 10.19 -14.89 -18.97
C SER A 323 9.00 -14.50 -18.07
N ILE A 324 8.01 -15.37 -17.92
CA ILE A 324 6.86 -15.15 -17.03
C ILE A 324 7.30 -14.99 -15.58
N ILE A 325 8.26 -15.81 -15.10
CA ILE A 325 8.78 -15.69 -13.73
C ILE A 325 9.46 -14.34 -13.51
N VAL A 326 10.39 -13.96 -14.41
CA VAL A 326 11.16 -12.72 -14.27
C VAL A 326 10.25 -11.51 -14.33
N LEU A 327 9.38 -11.45 -15.34
CA LEU A 327 8.42 -10.35 -15.50
C LEU A 327 7.43 -10.33 -14.33
N GLY A 328 7.00 -11.49 -13.83
CA GLY A 328 6.08 -11.63 -12.69
C GLY A 328 6.64 -10.98 -11.43
N ILE A 329 7.88 -11.35 -11.06
CA ILE A 329 8.57 -10.78 -9.90
C ILE A 329 8.75 -9.26 -10.04
N ILE A 330 9.23 -8.79 -11.19
CA ILE A 330 9.40 -7.36 -11.46
C ILE A 330 8.05 -6.62 -11.34
N ASN A 331 7.00 -7.19 -11.91
CA ASN A 331 5.69 -6.56 -11.92
C ASN A 331 5.06 -6.51 -10.52
N VAL A 332 5.29 -7.53 -9.69
CA VAL A 332 4.87 -7.52 -8.28
C VAL A 332 5.59 -6.41 -7.52
N PHE A 333 6.91 -6.25 -7.66
CA PHE A 333 7.63 -5.14 -7.01
C PHE A 333 7.11 -3.77 -7.46
N LYS A 334 6.83 -3.60 -8.76
CA LYS A 334 6.21 -2.37 -9.27
C LYS A 334 4.81 -2.15 -8.67
N GLY A 335 3.99 -3.19 -8.61
CA GLY A 335 2.66 -3.14 -8.00
C GLY A 335 2.70 -2.77 -6.52
N LEU A 336 3.61 -3.35 -5.75
CA LEU A 336 3.83 -3.01 -4.34
C LEU A 336 4.28 -1.55 -4.18
N GLY A 337 5.12 -1.03 -5.07
CA GLY A 337 5.48 0.39 -5.08
C GLY A 337 4.29 1.33 -5.34
N ILE A 338 3.32 0.91 -6.15
CA ILE A 338 2.08 1.67 -6.43
C ILE A 338 1.13 1.70 -5.21
N LEU A 339 1.13 0.65 -4.39
CA LEU A 339 0.30 0.56 -3.18
C LEU A 339 0.80 1.46 -2.03
N GLY A 340 1.90 2.18 -2.22
CA GLY A 340 2.51 3.08 -1.22
C GLY A 340 3.73 2.45 -0.54
N HIS A 341 4.42 3.24 0.28
CA HIS A 341 5.67 2.86 0.95
C HIS A 341 5.45 1.91 2.14
N GLN A 342 4.55 0.92 1.98
CA GLN A 342 4.30 -0.15 2.94
C GLN A 342 5.52 -1.09 2.97
N ARG A 343 6.61 -0.62 3.60
CA ARG A 343 7.92 -1.27 3.66
C ARG A 343 7.79 -2.75 4.08
N ASN A 344 6.82 -3.04 4.94
CA ASN A 344 6.48 -4.38 5.42
C ASN A 344 6.10 -5.35 4.30
N TRP A 345 5.27 -4.94 3.33
CA TRP A 345 4.82 -5.82 2.25
C TRP A 345 5.93 -6.11 1.24
N ARG A 346 6.73 -5.10 0.91
CA ARG A 346 7.91 -5.27 0.05
C ARG A 346 8.93 -6.19 0.71
N THR A 347 9.22 -5.98 1.98
CA THR A 347 10.12 -6.84 2.76
C THR A 347 9.58 -8.26 2.88
N ALA A 348 8.29 -8.44 3.17
CA ALA A 348 7.66 -9.77 3.22
C ALA A 348 7.80 -10.50 1.88
N TYR A 349 7.57 -9.82 0.76
CA TYR A 349 7.73 -10.43 -0.56
C TYR A 349 9.19 -10.78 -0.89
N VAL A 350 10.17 -9.97 -0.45
CA VAL A 350 11.60 -10.33 -0.54
C VAL A 350 11.89 -11.63 0.22
N PHE A 351 11.36 -11.80 1.43
CA PHE A 351 11.51 -13.04 2.18
C PHE A 351 10.88 -14.24 1.45
N VAL A 352 9.72 -14.07 0.82
CA VAL A 352 9.07 -15.12 0.02
C VAL A 352 9.96 -15.54 -1.16
N ILE A 353 10.51 -14.58 -1.93
CA ILE A 353 11.42 -14.89 -3.04
C ILE A 353 12.69 -15.55 -2.53
N ALA A 354 13.27 -15.06 -1.44
CA ALA A 354 14.46 -15.64 -0.83
C ALA A 354 14.22 -17.08 -0.37
N ALA A 355 13.05 -17.38 0.20
CA ALA A 355 12.66 -18.73 0.59
C ALA A 355 12.51 -19.65 -0.64
N LEU A 356 11.82 -19.21 -1.70
CA LEU A 356 11.71 -19.97 -2.95
C LEU A 356 13.07 -20.23 -3.59
N GLY A 357 13.94 -19.21 -3.61
CA GLY A 357 15.31 -19.31 -4.10
C GLY A 357 16.16 -20.27 -3.27
N GLY A 358 16.05 -20.22 -1.94
CA GLY A 358 16.72 -21.14 -1.02
C GLY A 358 16.29 -22.58 -1.21
N VAL A 359 14.97 -22.83 -1.34
CA VAL A 359 14.43 -24.16 -1.68
C VAL A 359 14.98 -24.65 -3.02
N ALA A 360 14.98 -23.79 -4.04
CA ALA A 360 15.53 -24.14 -5.35
C ALA A 360 17.02 -24.48 -5.28
N ALA A 361 17.83 -23.68 -4.58
CA ALA A 361 19.27 -23.93 -4.43
C ALA A 361 19.56 -25.24 -3.68
N PHE A 362 18.81 -25.51 -2.61
CA PHE A 362 18.91 -26.77 -1.87
C PHE A 362 18.55 -27.99 -2.73
N LEU A 363 17.45 -27.91 -3.48
CA LEU A 363 17.03 -28.98 -4.39
C LEU A 363 17.99 -29.17 -5.57
N GLU A 364 18.61 -28.10 -6.07
CA GLU A 364 19.66 -28.16 -7.09
C GLU A 364 20.90 -28.88 -6.54
N ALA A 365 21.34 -28.60 -5.31
CA ALA A 365 22.45 -29.32 -4.67
C ALA A 365 22.17 -30.83 -4.52
N ILE A 366 20.97 -31.19 -4.06
CA ILE A 366 20.54 -32.60 -3.99
C ILE A 366 20.53 -33.25 -5.37
N THR A 367 20.00 -32.54 -6.37
CA THR A 367 19.92 -33.03 -7.76
C THR A 367 21.31 -33.35 -8.30
N TRP A 368 22.27 -32.43 -8.15
CA TRP A 368 23.67 -32.66 -8.56
C TRP A 368 24.31 -33.83 -7.83
N PHE A 369 24.08 -33.94 -6.52
CA PHE A 369 24.58 -35.08 -5.74
C PHE A 369 24.05 -36.42 -6.29
N ILE A 370 22.76 -36.51 -6.60
CA ILE A 370 22.14 -37.71 -7.19
C ILE A 370 22.72 -38.00 -8.58
N VAL A 371 22.86 -36.98 -9.42
CA VAL A 371 23.40 -37.13 -10.79
C VAL A 371 24.84 -37.62 -10.76
N LEU A 372 25.69 -37.04 -9.91
CA LEU A 372 27.09 -37.43 -9.75
C LEU A 372 27.21 -38.86 -9.21
N ARG A 373 26.40 -39.24 -8.21
CA ARG A 373 26.35 -40.63 -7.70
C ARG A 373 25.96 -41.63 -8.77
N ARG A 374 24.97 -41.31 -9.62
CA ARG A 374 24.55 -42.19 -10.73
C ARG A 374 25.66 -42.36 -11.76
N LYS A 375 26.35 -41.28 -12.13
CA LYS A 375 27.52 -41.35 -13.04
C LYS A 375 28.63 -42.24 -12.50
N LYS A 376 28.94 -42.14 -11.19
CA LYS A 376 29.93 -43.01 -10.55
C LYS A 376 29.50 -44.49 -10.56
N LYS A 377 28.24 -44.78 -10.23
CA LYS A 377 27.74 -46.16 -10.25
C LYS A 377 27.77 -46.78 -11.67
N SER A 378 27.51 -45.98 -12.72
CA SER A 378 27.61 -46.47 -14.10
C SER A 378 29.04 -46.73 -14.56
N SER A 379 30.01 -45.89 -14.13
CA SER A 379 31.43 -46.13 -14.42
C SER A 379 31.93 -47.39 -13.72
N ASP A 380 31.57 -47.59 -12.46
CA ASP A 380 31.97 -48.76 -11.68
C ASP A 380 31.33 -50.08 -12.19
N SER A 381 30.22 -50.01 -12.95
CA SER A 381 29.59 -51.19 -13.58
C SER A 381 30.08 -51.50 -15.00
N THR A 382 30.90 -50.61 -15.59
CA THR A 382 31.49 -50.79 -16.93
C THR A 382 32.98 -51.08 -16.91
N SER A 383 33.63 -50.95 -15.74
CA SER A 383 34.94 -51.53 -15.40
C SER A 383 34.77 -52.94 -14.86
#